data_AF-A0A8T8HR95-F1
#
_entry.id   AF-A0A8T8HR95-F1
#
_cell.length_a   1.000
_cell.length_b   1.000
_cell.length_c   1.000
_cell.angle_alpha   90.00
_cell.angle_beta   90.00
_cell.angle_gamma   90.00
#
_symmetry.space_group_name_H-M   'P 1'
#
loop_
_entity.id
_entity.type
_entity.pdbx_description
1 polymer ?
#
loop_
_entity_poly.entity_id
_entity_poly.type
_entity_poly.pdbx_seq_one_letter_code
_entity_poly.pdbx_strand_id
1 'polypeptide(L)'
;FLGLSGMPRRYSDYPDCYMTWNVVSSLGSTMSMISILMFIMIIWESVVSKRVVVFSHNMSSSIEWLQNTPPAEHSYAELPIITNF
;
A
#
# COMPACT_ATOMS: atom_id res chain seq x y z
N PHE A 1 -9.43 -8.97 24.06
CA PHE A 1 -8.26 -8.29 23.46
C PHE A 1 -7.16 -8.12 24.49
N LEU A 2 -5.91 -8.42 24.12
CA LEU A 2 -4.73 -8.48 25.01
C LEU A 2 -4.55 -7.23 25.89
N GLY A 3 -4.76 -6.05 25.31
CA GLY A 3 -4.63 -4.77 26.04
C GLY A 3 -5.72 -4.52 27.09
N LEU A 4 -6.95 -4.98 26.85
CA LEU A 4 -8.05 -4.89 27.83
C LEU A 4 -7.86 -5.89 28.98
N SER A 5 -7.19 -7.01 28.71
CA SER A 5 -6.83 -8.03 29.69
C SER A 5 -5.54 -7.71 30.46
N GLY A 6 -5.04 -6.47 30.38
CA GLY A 6 -3.92 -5.99 31.20
C GLY A 6 -2.53 -6.48 30.80
N MET A 7 -2.34 -7.00 29.57
CA MET A 7 -1.01 -7.43 29.13
C MET A 7 -0.06 -6.21 29.01
N PRO A 8 1.04 -6.16 29.77
CA PRO A 8 1.99 -5.05 29.71
C PRO A 8 2.85 -5.13 28.43
N ARG A 9 3.34 -3.97 27.95
CA ARG A 9 4.10 -3.87 26.70
C ARG A 9 5.55 -4.32 26.89
N ARG A 10 6.18 -4.83 25.82
CA ARG A 10 7.61 -5.17 25.73
C ARG A 10 8.03 -6.39 26.58
N TYR A 11 7.21 -7.43 26.62
CA TYR A 11 7.55 -8.69 27.27
C TYR A 11 7.92 -9.75 26.23
N SER A 12 8.98 -10.51 26.51
CA SER A 12 9.38 -11.68 25.71
C SER A 12 8.43 -12.85 25.94
N ASP A 13 8.04 -13.07 27.20
CA ASP A 13 7.20 -14.18 27.64
C ASP A 13 5.91 -13.68 28.30
N TYR A 14 4.88 -14.52 28.27
CA TYR A 14 3.56 -14.19 28.79
C TYR A 14 2.89 -15.43 29.43
N PRO A 15 2.05 -15.23 30.46
CA PRO A 15 1.24 -16.31 31.04
C PRO A 15 0.31 -16.99 30.02
N ASP A 16 -0.03 -18.26 30.28
CA ASP A 16 -0.85 -19.11 29.39
C ASP A 16 -2.21 -18.49 29.00
N CYS A 17 -2.78 -17.62 29.85
CA CYS A 17 -4.04 -16.94 29.57
C CYS A 17 -4.01 -16.04 28.32
N TYR A 18 -2.83 -15.61 27.87
CA TYR A 18 -2.64 -14.77 26.68
C TYR A 18 -2.30 -15.57 25.40
N MET A 19 -2.12 -16.89 25.52
CA MET A 19 -1.65 -17.73 24.42
C MET A 19 -2.54 -17.64 23.18
N THR A 20 -3.86 -17.73 23.34
CA THR A 20 -4.81 -17.76 22.23
C THR A 20 -4.68 -16.53 21.31
N TRP A 21 -4.67 -15.35 21.91
CA TRP A 21 -4.57 -14.10 21.15
C TRP A 21 -3.18 -13.85 20.58
N ASN A 22 -2.12 -14.30 21.27
CA ASN A 22 -0.76 -14.21 20.74
C ASN A 22 -0.55 -15.15 19.54
N VAL A 23 -1.11 -16.37 19.55
CA VAL A 23 -1.07 -17.28 18.40
C VAL A 23 -1.79 -16.68 17.20
N VAL A 24 -2.99 -16.12 17.39
CA VAL A 24 -3.71 -15.43 16.30
C VAL A 24 -2.91 -14.24 15.76
N SER A 25 -2.27 -13.47 16.64
CA SER A 25 -1.39 -12.35 16.25
C SER A 25 -0.20 -12.83 15.41
N SER A 26 0.46 -13.91 15.81
CA SER A 26 1.57 -14.51 15.06
C SER A 26 1.13 -15.09 13.71
N LEU A 27 -0.05 -15.71 13.63
CA LEU A 27 -0.60 -16.13 12.33
C LEU A 27 -0.82 -14.91 11.42
N GLY A 28 -1.35 -13.81 11.95
CA GLY A 28 -1.49 -12.56 11.21
C GLY A 28 -0.17 -12.01 10.67
N SER A 29 0.91 -12.08 11.45
CA SER A 29 2.23 -11.61 10.99
C SER A 29 2.85 -12.50 9.90
N THR A 30 2.60 -13.82 9.92
CA THR A 30 3.03 -14.69 8.82
C THR A 30 2.28 -14.39 7.53
N MET A 31 0.97 -14.09 7.62
CA MET A 31 0.18 -13.70 6.46
C MET A 31 0.63 -12.36 5.86
N SER A 32 1.02 -11.38 6.69
CA SER A 32 1.57 -10.12 6.19
C SER A 32 2.97 -10.27 5.57
N MET A 33 3.79 -11.19 6.07
CA MET A 33 5.06 -11.53 5.42
C MET A 33 4.83 -12.07 4.00
N ILE A 34 3.86 -12.99 3.83
CA ILE A 34 3.51 -13.56 2.53
C ILE A 34 2.95 -12.46 1.59
N SER A 35 2.11 -11.55 2.10
CA SER A 35 1.53 -10.49 1.27
C SER A 35 2.57 -9.52 0.73
N ILE A 36 3.61 -9.19 1.51
CA ILE A 36 4.72 -8.33 1.07
C ILE A 36 5.54 -9.03 -0.03
N LEU A 37 5.81 -10.33 0.12
CA LEU A 37 6.49 -11.11 -0.92
C LEU A 37 5.69 -11.11 -2.23
N MET A 38 4.37 -11.30 -2.14
CA MET A 38 3.48 -11.22 -3.31
C MET A 38 3.48 -9.82 -3.94
N PHE A 39 3.46 -8.76 -3.12
CA PHE A 39 3.50 -7.39 -3.61
C PHE A 39 4.77 -7.09 -4.42
N ILE A 40 5.94 -7.56 -3.96
CA ILE A 40 7.20 -7.43 -4.69
C ILE A 40 7.13 -8.15 -6.05
N MET A 41 6.54 -9.35 -6.07
CA MET A 41 6.37 -10.12 -7.32
C MET A 41 5.45 -9.43 -8.32
N ILE A 42 4.39 -8.77 -7.85
CA ILE A 42 3.47 -7.99 -8.70
C ILE A 42 4.19 -6.79 -9.33
N ILE A 43 4.97 -6.05 -8.53
CA ILE A 43 5.78 -4.93 -9.06
C ILE A 43 6.78 -5.44 -10.10
N TRP A 44 7.53 -6.49 -9.76
CA TRP A 44 8.50 -7.09 -10.68
C TRP A 44 7.86 -7.48 -12.02
N GLU A 45 6.74 -8.21 -11.97
CA GLU A 45 6.01 -8.64 -13.17
C GLU A 45 5.49 -7.44 -13.99
N SER A 46 4.99 -6.39 -13.32
CA SER A 46 4.50 -5.19 -13.99
C SER A 46 5.58 -4.45 -14.78
N VAL A 47 6.82 -4.43 -14.27
CA VAL A 47 7.96 -3.78 -14.95
C VAL A 47 8.42 -4.62 -16.14
N VAL A 48 8.43 -5.95 -16.03
CA VAL A 48 8.87 -6.84 -17.11
C VAL A 48 7.84 -6.92 -18.25
N SER A 49 6.55 -6.96 -17.93
CA SER A 49 5.46 -7.13 -18.91
C SER A 49 5.21 -5.92 -19.81
N LYS A 50 5.66 -4.72 -19.42
CA LYS A 50 5.59 -3.46 -20.21
C LYS A 50 4.19 -3.19 -20.82
N ARG A 51 3.13 -3.42 -20.04
CA ARG A 51 1.75 -3.18 -20.48
C ARG A 51 1.46 -1.67 -20.61
N VAL A 52 1.08 -1.23 -21.82
CA VAL A 52 0.73 0.18 -22.09
C VAL A 52 -0.69 0.48 -21.64
N VAL A 53 -0.89 1.66 -21.04
CA VAL A 53 -2.22 2.15 -20.63
C VAL A 53 -3.00 2.62 -21.86
N VAL A 54 -4.16 2.02 -22.14
CA VAL A 54 -5.01 2.39 -23.28
C VAL A 54 -6.13 3.36 -22.87
N PHE A 55 -6.76 3.11 -21.71
CA PHE A 55 -7.81 3.96 -21.16
C PHE A 55 -7.62 4.11 -19.66
N SER A 56 -7.79 5.33 -19.15
CA SER A 56 -7.80 5.62 -17.73
C SER A 56 -9.23 5.87 -17.25
N HIS A 57 -9.55 5.42 -16.04
CA HIS A 57 -10.85 5.65 -15.40
C HIS A 57 -10.75 6.72 -14.28
N ASN A 58 -9.85 7.68 -14.48
CA ASN A 58 -9.49 8.65 -13.45
C ASN A 58 -10.52 9.76 -13.35
N MET A 59 -10.65 10.35 -12.16
CA MET A 59 -11.53 11.48 -11.93
C MET A 59 -10.97 12.73 -12.63
N SER A 60 -11.82 13.46 -13.35
CA SER A 60 -11.43 14.68 -14.08
C SER A 60 -11.07 15.87 -13.18
N SER A 61 -11.18 15.73 -11.86
CA SER A 61 -10.90 16.80 -10.89
C SER A 61 -9.42 16.99 -10.60
N SER A 62 -8.56 16.01 -10.90
CA SER A 62 -7.12 16.09 -10.63
C SER A 62 -6.32 16.23 -11.92
N ILE A 63 -5.43 17.22 -11.94
CA ILE A 63 -4.71 17.63 -13.16
C ILE A 63 -3.59 16.68 -13.57
N GLU A 64 -3.07 15.89 -12.63
CA GLU A 64 -1.99 14.92 -12.88
C GLU A 64 -2.37 13.89 -13.95
N TRP A 65 -3.65 13.51 -14.04
CA TRP A 65 -4.13 12.51 -14.99
C TRP A 65 -4.31 13.02 -16.42
N LEU A 66 -4.13 14.32 -16.65
CA LEU A 66 -4.12 14.90 -18.00
C LEU A 66 -2.76 14.69 -18.70
N GLN A 67 -1.71 14.32 -17.96
CA GLN A 67 -0.38 14.12 -18.51
C GLN A 67 -0.23 12.73 -19.18
N ASN A 68 0.82 12.60 -20.01
CA ASN A 68 1.21 11.33 -20.61
C ASN A 68 1.76 10.34 -19.57
N THR A 69 1.75 9.04 -19.89
CA THR A 69 2.33 7.98 -19.06
C THR A 69 3.48 7.29 -19.82
N PRO A 70 4.77 7.64 -19.55
CA PRO A 70 5.29 8.57 -18.54
C PRO A 70 5.19 10.06 -18.95
N PRO A 71 5.24 10.98 -17.97
CA PRO A 71 5.27 12.42 -18.25
C PRO A 71 6.60 12.81 -18.91
N ALA A 72 6.59 13.93 -19.64
CA ALA A 72 7.81 14.52 -20.17
C ALA A 72 8.59 15.25 -19.07
N GLU A 73 9.92 15.37 -19.25
CA GLU A 73 10.83 16.14 -18.37
C GLU A 73 10.30 17.57 -18.10
N HIS A 74 9.81 18.22 -19.16
CA HIS A 74 9.05 19.46 -19.06
C HIS A 74 7.58 19.18 -19.37
N SER A 75 6.78 19.06 -18.31
CA SER A 75 5.42 18.55 -18.39
C SER A 75 4.41 19.56 -18.98
N TYR A 76 4.67 20.86 -18.82
CA TYR A 76 3.81 21.94 -19.33
C TYR A 76 4.65 22.99 -20.07
N ALA A 77 4.18 23.44 -21.23
CA ALA A 77 4.73 24.63 -21.88
C ALA A 77 4.29 25.92 -21.16
N GLU A 78 3.06 25.94 -20.66
CA GLU A 78 2.48 27.01 -19.86
C GLU A 78 1.67 26.41 -18.71
N LEU A 79 1.73 27.04 -17.53
CA LEU A 79 1.07 26.53 -16.33
C LEU A 79 -0.46 26.67 -16.45
N PRO A 80 -1.23 25.60 -16.17
CA PRO A 80 -2.69 25.65 -16.21
C PRO A 80 -3.23 26.48 -15.03
N ILE A 81 -4.30 27.25 -15.30
CA ILE A 81 -4.98 28.06 -14.28
C ILE A 81 -5.97 27.17 -13.52
N ILE A 82 -5.83 27.09 -12.20
CA ILE A 82 -6.75 26.39 -11.30
C ILE A 82 -7.75 27.41 -10.77
N THR A 83 -9.03 27.25 -11.10
CA THR A 83 -10.08 28.22 -10.74
C THR A 83 -10.95 27.80 -9.54
N ASN A 84 -11.01 26.50 -9.23
CA ASN A 84 -11.79 25.97 -8.11
C ASN A 84 -10.91 25.02 -7.28
N PHE A 85 -10.83 25.27 -5.97
CA PHE A 85 -10.23 24.38 -4.98
C PHE A 85 -11.26 23.40 -4.44
#